data_AF-A0A1R3RSX9-F1
#
_entry.id   AF-A0A1R3RSX9-F1
#
_cell.length_a   1.000
_cell.length_b   1.000
_cell.length_c   1.000
_cell.angle_alpha   90.00
_cell.angle_beta   90.00
_cell.angle_gamma   90.00
#
_symmetry.space_group_name_H-M   'P 1'
#
loop_
_entity.id
_entity.type
_entity.pdbx_description
1 polymer ?
#
loop_
_entity_poly.entity_id
_entity_poly.type
_entity_poly.pdbx_seq_one_letter_code
_entity_poly.pdbx_strand_id
1 'polypeptide(L)'
;MSRNVIRAFQTSSAAAIQQIGAELALVGNINGPNGARWLESTRNVCDAVERADPRIVTADIQGAKAHISSKDKSDLEEVITVGLQTRGGLRIGTLHVHLNGSFKFFASRAGREGGYGTTIAQANIPGYLAGEDDPWDKASAEKK
;
A
#
# COMPACT_ATOMS: atom_id res chain seq x y z
N MET A 1 27.23 18.22 38.90
CA MET A 1 25.83 17.90 38.56
C MET A 1 25.57 18.36 37.12
N SER A 2 25.91 17.53 36.14
CA SER A 2 25.73 17.84 34.71
C SER A 2 24.34 17.39 34.25
N ARG A 3 23.49 18.34 33.85
CA ARG A 3 22.19 18.04 33.23
C ARG A 3 22.42 17.63 31.78
N ASN A 4 22.29 16.33 31.49
CA ASN A 4 22.19 15.85 30.11
C ASN A 4 20.88 16.37 29.51
N VAL A 5 20.99 17.32 28.58
CA VAL A 5 19.86 17.75 27.74
C VAL A 5 19.65 16.64 26.70
N ILE A 6 18.66 15.79 26.95
CA ILE A 6 18.18 14.83 25.96
C ILE A 6 17.61 15.66 24.80
N ARG A 7 18.32 15.71 23.67
CA ARG A 7 17.76 16.22 22.42
C ARG A 7 16.60 15.31 22.04
N ALA A 8 15.37 15.75 22.33
CA ALA A 8 14.20 15.18 21.71
C ALA A 8 14.36 15.39 20.20
N PHE A 9 14.63 14.31 19.47
CA PHE A 9 14.52 14.33 18.02
C PHE A 9 13.06 14.63 17.70
N GLN A 10 12.76 15.88 17.34
CA GLN A 10 11.51 16.22 16.70
C GLN A 10 11.48 15.42 15.39
N THR A 11 10.64 14.40 15.33
CA THR A 11 10.30 13.72 14.09
C THR A 11 9.61 14.75 13.20
N SER A 12 10.41 15.38 12.34
CA SER A 12 9.94 16.22 11.25
C SER A 12 8.86 15.46 10.48
N SER A 13 7.70 16.09 10.35
CA SER A 13 6.52 15.64 9.61
C SER A 13 6.93 14.82 8.40
N ALA A 14 6.63 13.52 8.42
CA ALA A 14 6.65 12.75 7.18
C ALA A 14 5.79 13.53 6.18
N ALA A 15 6.30 13.75 4.96
CA ALA A 15 5.44 14.20 3.88
C ALA A 15 4.22 13.27 3.87
N ALA A 16 3.01 13.82 3.74
CA ALA A 16 1.82 12.98 3.64
C ALA A 16 1.72 12.51 2.19
N ILE A 17 1.60 11.18 1.99
CA ILE A 17 1.33 10.62 0.68
C ILE A 17 0.15 11.34 0.05
N GLN A 18 0.36 11.85 -1.17
CA GLN A 18 -0.71 12.53 -1.89
C GLN A 18 -1.74 11.49 -2.31
N GLN A 19 -2.93 11.56 -1.72
CA GLN A 19 -4.04 10.71 -2.11
C GLN A 19 -4.73 11.33 -3.33
N ILE A 20 -4.81 10.56 -4.41
CA ILE A 20 -5.53 10.93 -5.64
C ILE A 20 -6.57 9.85 -5.97
N GLY A 21 -7.44 10.14 -6.94
CA GLY A 21 -8.51 9.21 -7.31
C GLY A 21 -9.72 9.36 -6.40
N ALA A 22 -10.28 8.24 -5.93
CA ALA A 22 -11.42 8.28 -5.02
C ALA A 22 -11.05 8.90 -3.68
N GLU A 23 -11.87 9.81 -3.17
CA GLU A 23 -11.62 10.45 -1.89
C GLU A 23 -11.67 9.41 -0.77
N LEU A 24 -10.70 9.43 0.15
CA LEU A 24 -10.65 8.50 1.27
C LEU A 24 -11.92 8.60 2.16
N ALA A 25 -12.52 9.79 2.26
CA ALA A 25 -13.80 9.97 2.94
C ALA A 25 -14.95 9.18 2.27
N LEU A 26 -14.93 9.03 0.94
CA LEU A 26 -15.93 8.22 0.22
C LEU A 26 -15.77 6.73 0.52
N VAL A 27 -14.55 6.25 0.78
CA VAL A 27 -14.31 4.87 1.25
C VAL A 27 -15.05 4.63 2.57
N GLY A 28 -15.04 5.62 3.47
CA GLY A 28 -15.77 5.57 4.72
C GLY A 28 -17.30 5.56 4.55
N ASN A 29 -17.82 6.28 3.57
CA ASN A 29 -19.27 6.44 3.40
C ASN A 29 -19.93 5.29 2.62
N ILE A 30 -19.22 4.71 1.64
CA ILE A 30 -19.81 3.76 0.68
C ILE A 30 -19.81 2.32 1.21
N ASN A 31 -18.89 1.96 2.10
CA ASN A 31 -18.72 0.58 2.57
C ASN A 31 -19.56 0.24 3.83
N GLY A 32 -20.65 0.96 4.05
CA GLY A 32 -21.63 0.66 5.08
C GLY A 32 -21.04 0.62 6.50
N PRO A 33 -21.45 -0.35 7.35
CA PRO A 33 -21.00 -0.44 8.76
C PRO A 33 -19.48 -0.56 8.94
N ASN A 34 -18.78 -1.09 7.93
CA ASN A 34 -17.33 -1.29 7.95
C ASN A 34 -16.54 -0.10 7.39
N GLY A 35 -17.21 0.95 6.93
CA GLY A 35 -16.57 2.09 6.26
C GLY A 35 -15.47 2.76 7.09
N ALA A 36 -15.69 2.99 8.39
CA ALA A 36 -14.67 3.56 9.26
C ALA A 36 -13.41 2.70 9.33
N ARG A 37 -13.57 1.37 9.38
CA ARG A 37 -12.46 0.42 9.38
C ARG A 37 -11.73 0.38 8.05
N TRP A 38 -12.46 0.48 6.94
CA TRP A 38 -11.87 0.58 5.60
C TRP A 38 -11.03 1.84 5.42
N LEU A 39 -11.51 2.97 5.93
CA LEU A 39 -10.78 4.24 5.92
C LEU A 39 -9.50 4.12 6.73
N GLU A 40 -9.60 3.60 7.95
CA GLU A 40 -8.47 3.40 8.85
C GLU A 40 -7.43 2.43 8.27
N SER A 41 -7.86 1.26 7.78
CA SER A 41 -6.95 0.26 7.22
C SER A 41 -6.22 0.79 5.98
N THR A 42 -6.95 1.43 5.06
CA THR A 42 -6.37 2.00 3.84
C THR A 42 -5.36 3.10 4.17
N ARG A 43 -5.69 3.99 5.12
CA ARG A 43 -4.78 5.05 5.56
C ARG A 43 -3.52 4.47 6.21
N ASN A 44 -3.68 3.55 7.15
CA ASN A 44 -2.57 2.96 7.88
C ASN A 44 -1.60 2.22 6.95
N VAL A 45 -2.13 1.48 5.97
CA VAL A 45 -1.29 0.80 4.97
C VAL A 45 -0.57 1.80 4.06
N CYS A 46 -1.25 2.84 3.58
CA CYS A 46 -0.61 3.87 2.75
C CYS A 46 0.52 4.58 3.50
N ASP A 47 0.28 4.99 4.75
CA ASP A 47 1.26 5.65 5.60
C ASP A 47 2.46 4.73 5.92
N ALA A 48 2.21 3.42 6.11
CA ALA A 48 3.27 2.45 6.36
C ALA A 48 4.14 2.20 5.12
N VAL A 49 3.52 2.12 3.94
CA VAL A 49 4.23 1.93 2.67
C VAL A 49 5.06 3.17 2.30
N GLU A 50 4.52 4.36 2.51
CA GLU A 50 5.29 5.61 2.35
C GLU A 50 6.49 5.65 3.31
N ARG A 51 6.30 5.24 4.56
CA ARG A 51 7.41 5.17 5.54
C ARG A 51 8.47 4.14 5.14
N ALA A 52 8.06 3.03 4.53
CA ALA A 52 8.97 2.01 4.04
C ALA A 52 9.79 2.49 2.83
N ASP A 53 9.16 3.23 1.91
CA ASP A 53 9.83 3.80 0.75
C ASP A 53 9.37 5.24 0.45
N PRO A 54 10.11 6.25 0.93
CA PRO A 54 9.78 7.66 0.74
C PRO A 54 9.78 8.14 -0.72
N ARG A 55 10.20 7.31 -1.67
CA ARG A 55 10.10 7.60 -3.11
C ARG A 55 8.65 7.48 -3.60
N ILE A 56 7.81 6.75 -2.86
CA ILE A 56 6.38 6.60 -3.10
C ILE A 56 5.70 7.80 -2.46
N VAL A 57 5.13 8.66 -3.30
CA VAL A 57 4.57 9.94 -2.83
C VAL A 57 3.10 10.09 -3.20
N THR A 58 2.53 9.14 -3.93
CA THR A 58 1.15 9.20 -4.39
C THR A 58 0.46 7.84 -4.26
N ALA A 59 -0.73 7.87 -3.66
CA ALA A 59 -1.65 6.74 -3.54
C ALA A 59 -2.94 7.07 -4.31
N ASP A 60 -3.19 6.35 -5.39
CA ASP A 60 -4.36 6.47 -6.26
C ASP A 60 -5.42 5.44 -5.85
N ILE A 61 -6.45 5.85 -5.12
CA ILE A 61 -7.52 4.95 -4.69
C ILE A 61 -8.43 4.67 -5.88
N GLN A 62 -8.37 3.43 -6.38
CA GLN A 62 -9.04 2.99 -7.59
C GLN A 62 -10.46 2.52 -7.28
N GLY A 63 -11.31 3.48 -6.95
CA GLY A 63 -12.69 3.26 -6.54
C GLY A 63 -12.83 3.08 -5.03
N ALA A 64 -13.82 3.76 -4.46
CA ALA A 64 -14.03 3.79 -3.01
C ALA A 64 -14.75 2.54 -2.46
N LYS A 65 -15.30 1.68 -3.33
CA LYS A 65 -16.09 0.52 -2.93
C LYS A 65 -15.22 -0.73 -2.83
N ALA A 66 -15.31 -1.42 -1.70
CA ALA A 66 -14.68 -2.71 -1.48
C ALA A 66 -15.24 -3.74 -2.48
N HIS A 67 -14.36 -4.57 -3.03
CA HIS A 67 -14.72 -5.57 -4.02
C HIS A 67 -13.76 -6.75 -3.96
N ILE A 68 -14.17 -7.90 -4.48
CA ILE A 68 -13.31 -9.07 -4.59
C ILE A 68 -12.27 -8.81 -5.68
N SER A 69 -11.01 -9.09 -5.37
CA SER A 69 -9.89 -8.95 -6.30
C SER A 69 -10.07 -9.87 -7.52
N SER A 70 -10.07 -9.31 -8.73
CA SER A 70 -10.00 -10.11 -9.96
C SER A 70 -8.58 -10.61 -10.27
N LYS A 71 -7.58 -9.96 -9.67
CA LYS A 71 -6.15 -10.23 -9.87
C LYS A 71 -5.64 -11.38 -9.01
N ASP A 72 -6.30 -11.59 -7.87
CA ASP A 72 -6.01 -12.67 -6.94
C ASP A 72 -7.28 -13.47 -6.73
N LYS A 73 -7.41 -14.56 -7.49
CA LYS A 73 -8.60 -15.42 -7.47
C LYS A 73 -8.60 -16.41 -6.31
N SER A 74 -7.46 -16.59 -5.64
CA SER A 74 -7.37 -17.43 -4.44
C SER A 74 -7.85 -16.67 -3.21
N ASP A 75 -7.77 -15.33 -3.26
CA ASP A 75 -8.25 -14.43 -2.23
C ASP A 75 -9.73 -14.07 -2.43
N LEU A 76 -10.58 -14.60 -1.54
CA LEU A 76 -12.01 -14.33 -1.53
C LEU A 76 -12.39 -13.14 -0.64
N GLU A 77 -11.41 -12.50 0.01
CA GLU A 77 -11.66 -11.33 0.83
C GLU A 77 -11.93 -10.09 -0.04
N GLU A 78 -12.76 -9.19 0.48
CA GLU A 78 -12.95 -7.89 -0.15
C GLU A 78 -11.68 -7.05 0.01
N VAL A 79 -11.40 -6.23 -1.00
CA VAL A 79 -10.23 -5.36 -1.02
C VAL A 79 -10.56 -3.95 -1.52
N ILE A 80 -9.76 -2.98 -1.09
CA ILE A 80 -9.64 -1.67 -1.70
C ILE A 80 -8.35 -1.62 -2.51
N THR A 81 -8.49 -1.25 -3.78
CA THR A 81 -7.38 -1.19 -4.73
C THR A 81 -6.74 0.20 -4.70
N VAL A 82 -5.44 0.27 -4.42
CA VAL A 82 -4.68 1.53 -4.37
C VAL A 82 -3.48 1.44 -5.30
N GLY A 83 -3.41 2.28 -6.33
CA GLY A 83 -2.26 2.42 -7.20
C GLY A 83 -1.16 3.25 -6.54
N LEU A 84 0.06 2.75 -6.49
CA LEU A 84 1.20 3.51 -5.96
C LEU A 84 2.00 4.16 -7.08
N GLN A 85 2.35 5.43 -6.89
CA GLN A 85 3.15 6.18 -7.85
C GLN A 85 4.28 6.96 -7.19
N THR A 86 5.36 7.17 -7.95
CA THR A 86 6.45 8.06 -7.56
C THR A 86 6.15 9.50 -7.92
N ARG A 87 7.01 10.43 -7.49
CA ARG A 87 6.87 11.88 -7.78
C ARG A 87 6.78 12.20 -9.27
N GLY A 88 7.36 11.35 -10.13
CA GLY A 88 7.29 11.50 -11.58
C GLY A 88 5.99 11.00 -12.21
N GLY A 89 5.00 10.56 -11.41
CA GLY A 89 3.77 9.91 -11.88
C GLY A 89 4.00 8.48 -12.38
N LEU A 90 5.17 7.89 -12.13
CA LEU A 90 5.45 6.52 -12.54
C LEU A 90 4.73 5.55 -11.61
N ARG A 91 3.81 4.76 -12.16
CA ARG A 91 3.10 3.72 -11.42
C ARG A 91 4.01 2.53 -11.13
N ILE A 92 4.35 2.37 -9.86
CA ILE A 92 5.24 1.29 -9.38
C ILE A 92 4.48 0.02 -9.00
N GLY A 93 3.17 0.09 -8.80
CA GLY A 93 2.41 -1.10 -8.43
C GLY A 93 1.01 -0.78 -7.96
N THR A 94 0.35 -1.80 -7.44
CA THR A 94 -1.01 -1.73 -6.90
C THR A 94 -1.05 -2.47 -5.58
N LEU A 95 -1.59 -1.85 -4.55
CA LEU A 95 -1.90 -2.46 -3.26
C LEU A 95 -3.35 -2.92 -3.26
N HIS A 96 -3.59 -4.12 -2.75
CA HIS A 96 -4.90 -4.57 -2.35
C HIS A 96 -4.93 -4.58 -0.83
N VAL A 97 -5.71 -3.67 -0.26
CA VAL A 97 -5.86 -3.52 1.20
C VAL A 97 -7.10 -4.27 1.64
N HIS A 98 -7.00 -5.07 2.70
CA HIS A 98 -8.11 -5.80 3.30
C HIS A 98 -8.69 -5.04 4.50
N LEU A 99 -9.88 -5.43 4.94
CA LEU A 99 -10.59 -4.78 6.04
C LEU A 99 -9.83 -4.87 7.39
N ASN A 100 -9.11 -5.96 7.61
CA ASN A 100 -8.32 -6.20 8.82
C ASN A 100 -6.97 -5.43 8.84
N GLY A 101 -6.62 -4.74 7.76
CA GLY A 101 -5.33 -4.04 7.61
C GLY A 101 -4.22 -4.89 6.99
N SER A 102 -4.47 -6.17 6.65
CA SER A 102 -3.56 -6.92 5.79
C SER A 102 -3.60 -6.39 4.37
N PHE A 103 -2.50 -6.53 3.64
CA PHE A 103 -2.43 -6.05 2.28
C PHE A 103 -1.45 -6.84 1.43
N LYS A 104 -1.74 -6.92 0.13
CA LYS A 104 -0.86 -7.50 -0.89
C LYS A 104 -0.35 -6.40 -1.80
N PHE A 105 0.94 -6.42 -2.10
CA PHE A 105 1.54 -5.51 -3.07
C PHE A 105 1.85 -6.24 -4.37
N PHE A 106 1.27 -5.74 -5.46
CA PHE A 106 1.53 -6.21 -6.81
C PHE A 106 2.40 -5.19 -7.54
N ALA A 107 3.70 -5.46 -7.60
CA ALA A 107 4.65 -4.60 -8.29
C ALA A 107 4.34 -4.54 -9.80
N SER A 108 4.43 -3.35 -10.38
CA SER A 108 4.54 -3.21 -11.84
C SER A 108 5.96 -3.58 -12.27
N ARG A 109 6.21 -3.71 -13.59
CA ARG A 109 7.57 -3.89 -14.11
C ARG A 109 8.54 -2.84 -13.57
N ALA A 110 8.12 -1.57 -13.58
CA ALA A 110 8.91 -0.47 -13.02
C ALA A 110 9.10 -0.59 -11.51
N GLY A 111 8.09 -1.06 -10.77
CA GLY A 111 8.20 -1.36 -9.35
C GLY A 111 9.22 -2.44 -9.02
N ARG A 112 9.30 -3.47 -9.86
CA ARG A 112 10.24 -4.58 -9.69
C ARG A 112 11.66 -4.17 -10.06
N GLU A 113 11.85 -3.60 -11.25
CA GLU A 113 13.15 -3.12 -11.72
C GLU A 113 13.71 -2.00 -10.81
N GLY A 114 12.83 -1.19 -10.21
CA GLY A 114 13.20 -0.14 -9.24
C GLY A 114 13.36 -0.61 -7.79
N GLY A 115 13.18 -1.90 -7.50
CA GLY A 115 13.36 -2.50 -6.18
C GLY A 115 12.29 -2.13 -5.14
N TYR A 116 11.17 -1.54 -5.53
CA TYR A 116 10.12 -1.09 -4.61
C TYR A 116 9.45 -2.28 -3.90
N GLY A 117 9.18 -3.37 -4.64
CA GLY A 117 8.60 -4.58 -4.05
C GLY A 117 9.51 -5.21 -2.99
N THR A 118 10.81 -5.26 -3.24
CA THR A 118 11.79 -5.76 -2.27
C THR A 118 11.91 -4.85 -1.05
N THR A 119 11.89 -3.53 -1.23
CA THR A 119 11.94 -2.57 -0.11
C THR A 119 10.70 -2.69 0.78
N ILE A 120 9.50 -2.77 0.21
CA ILE A 120 8.25 -2.96 0.95
C ILE A 120 8.25 -4.30 1.69
N ALA A 121 8.71 -5.38 1.06
CA ALA A 121 8.81 -6.68 1.69
C ALA A 121 9.84 -6.69 2.85
N GLN A 122 10.98 -6.03 2.70
CA GLN A 122 12.02 -5.92 3.73
C GLN A 122 11.61 -5.02 4.89
N ALA A 123 10.68 -4.09 4.68
CA ALA A 123 10.20 -3.20 5.72
C ALA A 123 9.38 -3.90 6.81
N ASN A 124 9.03 -5.20 6.62
CA ASN A 124 8.29 -6.01 7.59
C ASN A 124 7.02 -5.29 8.09
N ILE A 125 6.28 -4.68 7.16
CA ILE A 125 5.07 -3.94 7.50
C ILE A 125 4.03 -4.94 8.06
N PRO A 126 3.43 -4.67 9.24
CA PRO A 126 2.40 -5.51 9.79
C PRO A 126 1.24 -5.71 8.79
N GLY A 127 0.82 -6.96 8.60
CA GLY A 127 -0.23 -7.30 7.65
C GLY A 127 0.23 -7.43 6.19
N TYR A 128 1.51 -7.23 5.87
CA TYR A 128 2.01 -7.52 4.54
C TYR A 128 1.90 -9.02 4.24
N LEU A 129 1.08 -9.35 3.24
CA LEU A 129 0.96 -10.69 2.69
C LEU A 129 1.87 -10.74 1.47
N ALA A 130 2.96 -11.52 1.58
CA ALA A 130 3.81 -11.79 0.44
C ALA A 130 2.95 -12.46 -0.64
N GLY A 131 2.84 -11.83 -1.81
CA GLY A 131 2.11 -12.42 -2.92
C GLY A 131 2.84 -13.65 -3.42
N GLU A 132 2.40 -14.85 -3.04
CA GLU A 132 2.84 -16.11 -3.67
C GLU A 132 2.37 -16.22 -5.14
N ASP A 133 1.47 -15.33 -5.56
CA ASP A 133 0.87 -15.28 -6.88
C ASP A 133 1.19 -13.96 -7.62
N ASP A 134 2.47 -13.61 -7.79
CA ASP A 134 2.81 -12.66 -8.87
C ASP A 134 2.55 -13.39 -10.20
N PRO A 135 1.53 -13.01 -11.01
CA PRO A 135 1.22 -13.72 -12.25
C PRO A 135 2.40 -13.73 -13.23
N TRP A 136 3.40 -12.88 -13.03
CA TRP A 136 4.64 -12.89 -13.82
C TRP A 136 5.68 -13.90 -13.35
N ASP A 137 5.67 -14.35 -12.09
CA ASP A 137 6.51 -15.47 -11.66
C ASP A 137 6.02 -16.78 -12.29
N LYS A 138 4.69 -16.94 -12.43
CA LYS A 138 4.10 -18.05 -13.22
C LYS A 138 4.43 -17.94 -14.71
N ALA A 139 4.31 -16.73 -15.30
CA ALA A 139 4.62 -16.52 -16.71
C ALA A 139 6.12 -16.72 -17.05
N SER A 140 7.02 -16.60 -16.07
CA SER A 140 8.45 -16.84 -16.24
C SER A 140 8.83 -18.32 -16.06
N ALA A 141 8.04 -19.07 -15.28
CA ALA A 141 8.23 -20.50 -15.06
C ALA A 141 7.78 -21.36 -16.25
N GLU A 142 6.87 -20.87 -17.10
CA GLU A 142 6.30 -21.63 -18.23
C GLU A 142 7.13 -21.57 -19.54
N LYS A 143 8.36 -21.03 -19.49
CA LYS A 143 9.31 -21.00 -20.63
C LYS A 143 10.55 -21.87 -20.42
N LYS A 144 10.38 -23.10 -19.91
CA LYS A 144 11.46 -24.10 -19.87
C LYS A 144 11.04 -25.40 -20.52
#